data_AF-A0A2B7ZK41-F1
#
_entry.id   AF-A0A2B7ZK41-F1
#
_cell.length_a   1.000
_cell.length_b   1.000
_cell.length_c   1.000
_cell.angle_alpha   90.00
_cell.angle_beta   90.00
_cell.angle_gamma   90.00
#
_symmetry.space_group_name_H-M   'P 1'
#
loop_
_entity.id
_entity.type
_entity.pdbx_description
1 polymer ?
#
loop_
_entity_poly.entity_id
_entity_poly.type
_entity_poly.pdbx_seq_one_letter_code
_entity_poly.pdbx_strand_id
1 'polypeptide(L)'
;MSAFIRRFIFRAPGHQQPAAPSPGPSAQPTAGTPSEPPPESIAENPVTPPPYSPSPTDIGLARALLKSTQPALPTEIADIILDFADYSVKDVVTFNPSRVFSISSRGPGVYGLVLKGPQIRELKQNGLELRDLKLEAVRFEIASHDQGWGGEWGSEGTYSGAFSWFEATILRRLGHPGVGVEPPPNIGPEDNYKTPADYSEAYRRFGWDFATDDNGNMLIWPVQKNKVARRETQTREIVWMLDGGDGEGHQAGSKGDAGSGSGEGFVRALQPGDVICLWARAIYPGWANFVEKAVIEVAYSD
;
A
#
# COMPACT_ATOMS: atom_id res chain seq x y z
N MET A 1 -21.21 -1.95 -49.82
CA MET A 1 -21.42 -2.67 -51.11
C MET A 1 -20.20 -3.55 -51.31
N SER A 2 -20.23 -4.84 -50.91
CA SER A 2 -20.45 -6.05 -51.72
C SER A 2 -19.54 -6.10 -52.97
N ALA A 3 -18.70 -7.09 -53.27
CA ALA A 3 -18.86 -8.55 -53.20
C ALA A 3 -17.47 -9.25 -53.08
N PHE A 4 -17.25 -10.36 -52.34
CA PHE A 4 -17.68 -11.77 -52.55
C PHE A 4 -17.30 -12.28 -53.96
N ILE A 5 -16.52 -13.37 -54.15
CA ILE A 5 -17.02 -14.77 -54.17
C ILE A 5 -15.87 -15.79 -54.47
N ARG A 6 -15.77 -16.85 -53.62
CA ARG A 6 -15.57 -18.32 -53.84
C ARG A 6 -14.40 -18.86 -54.68
N ARG A 7 -13.96 -20.13 -54.57
CA ARG A 7 -13.89 -21.24 -53.59
C ARG A 7 -13.48 -22.48 -54.44
N PHE A 8 -12.45 -23.22 -54.01
CA PHE A 8 -12.32 -24.70 -53.98
C PHE A 8 -12.08 -25.51 -55.28
N ILE A 9 -11.18 -26.51 -55.18
CA ILE A 9 -11.48 -27.96 -55.24
C ILE A 9 -10.22 -28.82 -54.90
N PHE A 10 -10.45 -29.92 -54.17
CA PHE A 10 -9.55 -30.98 -53.68
C PHE A 10 -9.39 -32.15 -54.69
N ARG A 11 -8.23 -32.87 -54.70
CA ARG A 11 -8.14 -34.37 -54.62
C ARG A 11 -6.69 -34.90 -54.68
N ALA A 12 -6.41 -35.96 -53.91
CA ALA A 12 -5.20 -36.83 -53.90
C ALA A 12 -5.54 -38.22 -54.51
N PRO A 13 -4.79 -39.35 -54.35
CA PRO A 13 -3.32 -39.65 -54.33
C PRO A 13 -2.91 -40.91 -55.19
N GLY A 14 -1.60 -41.22 -55.25
CA GLY A 14 -1.06 -42.60 -55.17
C GLY A 14 -0.18 -43.14 -56.31
N HIS A 15 0.96 -43.77 -55.99
CA HIS A 15 1.42 -45.10 -56.49
C HIS A 15 2.74 -45.59 -55.82
N GLN A 16 2.87 -46.92 -55.71
CA GLN A 16 3.85 -47.71 -54.93
C GLN A 16 5.13 -48.15 -55.71
N GLN A 17 6.17 -48.44 -54.91
CA GLN A 17 7.49 -49.12 -54.99
C GLN A 17 7.75 -50.31 -55.98
N PRO A 18 9.02 -50.78 -56.26
CA PRO A 18 9.80 -51.64 -55.31
C PRO A 18 11.38 -51.72 -55.35
N ALA A 19 11.94 -52.14 -54.18
CA ALA A 19 13.06 -53.08 -53.81
C ALA A 19 14.60 -52.92 -54.09
N ALA A 20 15.37 -52.70 -53.00
CA ALA A 20 16.63 -53.30 -52.41
C ALA A 20 17.87 -53.74 -53.27
N PRO A 21 19.14 -53.90 -52.75
CA PRO A 21 19.62 -54.09 -51.36
C PRO A 21 20.94 -53.38 -50.90
N SER A 22 21.31 -53.56 -49.63
CA SER A 22 22.41 -52.94 -48.84
C SER A 22 23.84 -53.50 -49.06
N PRO A 23 24.88 -52.78 -48.57
CA PRO A 23 25.97 -53.42 -47.82
C PRO A 23 26.27 -52.72 -46.46
N GLY A 24 26.87 -53.49 -45.54
CA GLY A 24 27.05 -53.18 -44.12
C GLY A 24 28.25 -52.28 -43.74
N PRO A 25 28.78 -52.41 -42.50
CA PRO A 25 28.86 -51.29 -41.57
C PRO A 25 30.27 -50.66 -41.48
N SER A 26 30.33 -49.35 -41.25
CA SER A 26 31.52 -48.66 -40.76
C SER A 26 31.16 -47.71 -39.63
N ALA A 27 31.97 -47.78 -38.58
CA ALA A 27 31.80 -47.20 -37.27
C ALA A 27 31.60 -45.67 -37.26
N GLN A 28 30.66 -45.21 -36.43
CA GLN A 28 30.43 -43.80 -36.13
C GLN A 28 30.86 -43.51 -34.67
N PRO A 29 31.64 -42.44 -34.42
CA PRO A 29 32.11 -42.11 -33.08
C PRO A 29 31.05 -41.40 -32.22
N THR A 30 31.30 -41.48 -30.92
CA THR A 30 30.46 -41.20 -29.75
C THR A 30 29.92 -39.77 -29.60
N ALA A 31 28.79 -39.72 -28.88
CA ALA A 31 27.98 -38.58 -28.48
C ALA A 31 28.74 -37.32 -28.01
N GLY A 32 28.29 -36.16 -28.50
CA GLY A 32 28.56 -34.84 -27.94
C GLY A 32 27.32 -34.27 -27.25
N THR A 33 27.51 -33.78 -26.03
CA THR A 33 26.54 -33.11 -25.15
C THR A 33 25.91 -31.86 -25.81
N PRO A 34 24.62 -31.53 -25.60
CA PRO A 34 24.05 -30.27 -26.07
C PRO A 34 24.47 -29.11 -25.16
N SER A 35 25.00 -28.05 -25.76
CA SER A 35 25.41 -26.81 -25.10
C SER A 35 24.21 -26.00 -24.61
N GLU A 36 24.27 -25.54 -23.36
CA GLU A 36 23.31 -24.67 -22.68
C GLU A 36 23.34 -23.23 -23.26
N PRO A 37 22.20 -22.55 -23.43
CA PRO A 37 22.19 -21.15 -23.88
C PRO A 37 22.68 -20.21 -22.77
N PRO A 38 23.29 -19.06 -23.11
CA PRO A 38 23.87 -18.16 -22.11
C PRO A 38 22.79 -17.53 -21.23
N PRO A 39 23.08 -17.28 -19.94
CA PRO A 39 22.10 -16.73 -19.01
C PRO A 39 21.74 -15.29 -19.42
N GLU A 40 20.44 -15.01 -19.49
CA GLU A 40 19.88 -13.67 -19.67
C GLU A 40 20.43 -12.75 -18.58
N SER A 41 20.99 -11.62 -18.99
CA SER A 41 21.45 -10.57 -18.09
C SER A 41 20.25 -10.09 -17.26
N ILE A 42 20.29 -10.38 -15.96
CA ILE A 42 19.39 -9.78 -14.97
C ILE A 42 19.68 -8.28 -15.02
N ALA A 43 18.85 -7.53 -15.73
CA ALA A 43 18.82 -6.09 -15.61
C ALA A 43 18.37 -5.81 -14.17
N GLU A 44 19.32 -5.47 -13.30
CA GLU A 44 19.03 -4.93 -11.99
C GLU A 44 18.15 -3.69 -12.20
N ASN A 45 16.86 -3.81 -11.89
CA ASN A 45 16.02 -2.65 -11.73
C ASN A 45 16.73 -1.74 -10.72
N PRO A 46 16.94 -0.44 -11.01
CA PRO A 46 17.54 0.46 -10.05
C PRO A 46 16.65 0.45 -8.80
N VAL A 47 17.14 -0.21 -7.74
CA VAL A 47 16.53 -0.16 -6.43
C VAL A 47 16.76 1.26 -5.96
N THR A 48 15.77 2.12 -6.18
CA THR A 48 15.74 3.40 -5.48
C THR A 48 15.80 3.05 -3.99
N PRO A 49 16.84 3.50 -3.26
CA PRO A 49 16.88 3.28 -1.83
C PRO A 49 15.59 3.85 -1.23
N PRO A 50 15.01 3.21 -0.21
CA PRO A 50 13.86 3.78 0.47
C PRO A 50 14.22 5.21 0.89
N PRO A 51 13.27 6.17 0.81
CA PRO A 51 13.51 7.53 1.25
C PRO A 51 14.13 7.48 2.64
N TYR A 52 15.29 8.10 2.80
CA TYR A 52 16.00 8.13 4.07
C TYR A 52 15.12 8.86 5.09
N SER A 53 14.85 8.21 6.22
CA SER A 53 14.12 8.79 7.33
C SER A 53 15.03 8.85 8.55
N PRO A 54 15.33 10.06 9.07
CA PRO A 54 16.19 10.20 10.23
C PRO A 54 15.51 9.60 11.47
N SER A 55 16.31 8.93 12.30
CA SER A 55 15.89 8.57 13.65
C SER A 55 15.90 9.80 14.58
N PRO A 56 15.24 9.75 15.74
CA PRO A 56 15.35 10.79 16.77
C PRO A 56 16.80 11.10 17.13
N THR A 57 17.66 10.06 17.13
CA THR A 57 19.10 10.22 17.36
C THR A 57 19.79 11.00 16.26
N ASP A 58 19.41 10.78 15.00
CA ASP A 58 19.95 11.53 13.87
C ASP A 58 19.53 13.02 13.94
N ILE A 59 18.28 13.30 14.32
CA ILE A 59 17.81 14.68 14.53
C ILE A 59 18.56 15.35 15.68
N GLY A 60 18.68 14.68 16.84
CA GLY A 60 19.44 15.19 17.97
C GLY A 60 20.90 15.46 17.65
N LEU A 61 21.53 14.59 16.85
CA LEU A 61 22.90 14.77 16.37
C LEU A 61 23.00 15.95 15.41
N ALA A 62 22.10 16.06 14.43
CA ALA A 62 22.07 17.17 13.48
C ALA A 62 21.90 18.52 14.22
N ARG A 63 20.98 18.57 15.20
CA ARG A 63 20.80 19.74 16.08
C ARG A 63 22.07 20.07 16.85
N ALA A 64 22.72 19.08 17.47
CA ALA A 64 23.97 19.29 18.19
C ALA A 64 25.08 19.84 17.28
N LEU A 65 25.19 19.32 16.06
CA LEU A 65 26.15 19.80 15.06
C LEU A 65 25.86 21.25 14.64
N LEU A 66 24.61 21.59 14.35
CA LEU A 66 24.20 22.96 14.04
C LEU A 66 24.53 23.92 15.19
N LYS A 67 24.34 23.51 16.44
CA LYS A 67 24.68 24.31 17.63
C LYS A 67 26.18 24.43 17.89
N SER A 68 27.01 23.59 17.25
CA SER A 68 28.47 23.55 17.45
C SER A 68 29.28 24.44 16.50
N THR A 69 28.62 25.19 15.60
CA THR A 69 29.27 26.11 14.66
C THR A 69 29.98 27.28 15.35
N GLN A 70 30.72 28.08 14.59
CA GLN A 70 31.32 29.32 15.08
C GLN A 70 30.98 30.53 14.18
N PRO A 71 30.15 31.48 14.65
CA PRO A 71 29.48 31.52 15.95
C PRO A 71 28.46 30.36 16.11
N ALA A 72 28.24 29.95 17.36
CA ALA A 72 27.27 28.88 17.68
C ALA A 72 25.85 29.33 17.30
N LEU A 73 25.12 28.49 16.57
CA LEU A 73 23.71 28.77 16.31
C LEU A 73 22.88 28.56 17.59
N PRO A 74 21.97 29.49 17.92
CA PRO A 74 20.91 29.24 18.90
C PRO A 74 20.03 28.06 18.47
N THR A 75 19.44 27.38 19.45
CA THR A 75 18.62 26.19 19.23
C THR A 75 17.43 26.49 18.30
N GLU A 76 16.84 27.67 18.40
CA GLU A 76 15.69 28.10 17.59
C GLU A 76 16.06 28.19 16.10
N ILE A 77 17.28 28.63 15.78
CA ILE A 77 17.76 28.70 14.39
C ILE A 77 18.08 27.30 13.88
N ALA A 78 18.65 26.43 14.72
CA ALA A 78 18.87 25.03 14.37
C ALA A 78 17.55 24.33 14.04
N ASP A 79 16.51 24.53 14.86
CA ASP A 79 15.18 23.94 14.64
C ASP A 79 14.53 24.49 13.35
N ILE A 80 14.64 25.80 13.07
CA ILE A 80 14.17 26.38 11.78
C ILE A 80 14.90 25.75 10.58
N ILE A 81 16.19 25.48 10.69
CA ILE A 81 16.96 24.84 9.61
C ILE A 81 16.46 23.41 9.38
N LEU A 82 16.24 22.64 10.45
CA LEU A 82 15.76 21.26 10.38
C LEU A 82 14.35 21.21 9.78
N ASP A 83 13.46 22.09 10.22
CA ASP A 83 12.10 22.25 9.69
C ASP A 83 12.11 22.65 8.21
N PHE A 84 12.88 23.66 7.83
CA PHE A 84 13.01 24.11 6.44
C PHE A 84 13.60 23.02 5.52
N ALA A 85 14.45 22.15 6.06
CA ALA A 85 15.02 21.02 5.35
C ALA A 85 14.08 19.79 5.29
N ASP A 86 12.89 19.85 5.90
CA ASP A 86 12.00 18.69 6.11
C ASP A 86 12.75 17.51 6.75
N TYR A 87 13.69 17.80 7.66
CA TYR A 87 14.52 16.81 8.34
C TYR A 87 13.85 16.36 9.64
N SER A 88 12.76 15.61 9.49
CA SER A 88 11.90 15.10 10.58
C SER A 88 11.80 13.57 10.56
N VAL A 89 11.38 12.98 11.68
CA VAL A 89 11.24 11.51 11.77
C VAL A 89 10.00 11.10 10.99
N LYS A 90 10.16 10.18 10.03
CA LYS A 90 9.05 9.66 9.22
C LYS A 90 9.09 8.14 9.08
N ASP A 91 8.13 7.41 9.62
CA ASP A 91 8.06 5.97 9.35
C ASP A 91 7.24 5.72 8.09
N VAL A 92 7.80 5.02 7.12
CA VAL A 92 7.14 4.77 5.83
C VAL A 92 7.07 3.28 5.56
N VAL A 93 5.88 2.79 5.25
CA VAL A 93 5.68 1.44 4.71
C VAL A 93 5.00 1.55 3.35
N THR A 94 5.54 0.85 2.37
CA THR A 94 5.04 0.83 0.99
C THR A 94 4.56 -0.56 0.62
N PHE A 95 3.35 -0.62 0.07
CA PHE A 95 2.81 -1.76 -0.66
C PHE A 95 2.94 -1.48 -2.16
N ASN A 96 3.78 -2.24 -2.85
CA ASN A 96 4.00 -2.17 -4.30
C ASN A 96 4.09 -3.59 -4.86
N PRO A 97 2.95 -4.28 -5.06
CA PRO A 97 2.94 -5.67 -5.46
C PRO A 97 3.38 -5.83 -6.93
N SER A 98 4.02 -6.96 -7.24
CA SER A 98 4.43 -7.28 -8.62
C SER A 98 3.26 -7.48 -9.60
N ARG A 99 2.05 -7.67 -9.05
CA ARG A 99 0.78 -7.73 -9.78
C ARG A 99 -0.24 -6.87 -9.05
N VAL A 100 -1.10 -6.19 -9.81
CA VAL A 100 -2.19 -5.37 -9.26
C VAL A 100 -3.00 -6.20 -8.25
N PHE A 101 -3.06 -5.70 -7.02
CA PHE A 101 -3.92 -6.28 -6.01
C PHE A 101 -5.36 -5.93 -6.36
N SER A 102 -6.27 -6.90 -6.30
CA SER A 102 -7.68 -6.63 -6.54
C SER A 102 -8.54 -7.30 -5.49
N ILE A 103 -9.54 -6.56 -5.02
CA ILE A 103 -10.62 -7.12 -4.21
C ILE A 103 -11.91 -7.02 -5.01
N SER A 104 -12.50 -8.17 -5.31
CA SER A 104 -13.75 -8.27 -6.05
C SER A 104 -14.83 -8.78 -5.13
N SER A 105 -15.93 -8.03 -5.02
CA SER A 105 -17.06 -8.45 -4.23
C SER A 105 -17.79 -9.62 -4.90
N ARG A 106 -18.04 -10.67 -4.11
CA ARG A 106 -18.91 -11.82 -4.46
C ARG A 106 -20.24 -11.80 -3.70
N GLY A 107 -20.51 -10.73 -2.95
CA GLY A 107 -21.61 -10.58 -1.99
C GLY A 107 -21.40 -9.30 -1.17
N PRO A 108 -22.39 -8.80 -0.43
CA PRO A 108 -22.31 -7.49 0.20
C PRO A 108 -21.09 -7.38 1.15
N GLY A 109 -20.18 -6.46 0.84
CA GLY A 109 -19.17 -5.96 1.79
C GLY A 109 -17.92 -6.82 1.99
N VAL A 110 -17.14 -7.05 0.93
CA VAL A 110 -15.81 -7.69 1.07
C VAL A 110 -14.74 -6.64 1.34
N TYR A 111 -13.81 -6.95 2.24
CA TYR A 111 -12.65 -6.18 2.63
C TYR A 111 -11.37 -6.93 2.26
N GLY A 112 -10.38 -6.20 1.75
CA GLY A 112 -9.02 -6.69 1.59
C GLY A 112 -8.05 -5.84 2.41
N LEU A 113 -7.29 -6.44 3.32
CA LEU A 113 -6.19 -5.75 3.99
C LEU A 113 -5.08 -5.51 2.96
N VAL A 114 -4.89 -4.25 2.57
CA VAL A 114 -3.90 -3.86 1.55
C VAL A 114 -2.53 -3.72 2.19
N LEU A 115 -2.47 -3.00 3.30
CA LEU A 115 -1.22 -2.60 3.91
C LEU A 115 -1.38 -2.43 5.43
N LYS A 116 -0.44 -3.01 6.18
CA LYS A 116 -0.18 -2.65 7.57
C LYS A 116 0.92 -1.60 7.58
N GLY A 117 0.63 -0.44 8.15
CA GLY A 117 1.57 0.66 8.31
C GLY A 117 2.66 0.34 9.32
N PRO A 118 3.57 1.31 9.56
CA PRO A 118 4.56 1.18 10.61
C PRO A 118 3.88 1.13 11.98
N GLN A 119 4.57 0.55 12.96
CA GLN A 119 4.15 0.60 14.35
C GLN A 119 4.47 2.00 14.91
N ILE A 120 3.51 2.62 15.58
CA ILE A 120 3.68 3.96 16.17
C ILE A 120 4.80 3.92 17.21
N ARG A 121 5.76 4.84 17.09
CA ARG A 121 6.96 4.90 17.94
C ARG A 121 6.65 5.21 19.40
N GLU A 122 7.65 4.94 20.24
CA GLU A 122 7.71 5.59 21.55
C GLU A 122 7.83 7.10 21.37
N LEU A 123 6.94 7.84 22.02
CA LEU A 123 6.98 9.28 21.99
C LEU A 123 7.97 9.85 23.00
N LYS A 124 8.24 9.14 24.10
CA LYS A 124 9.23 9.57 25.10
C LYS A 124 10.66 9.26 24.63
N GLN A 125 11.52 10.27 24.62
CA GLN A 125 12.91 10.08 24.21
C GLN A 125 13.87 10.30 25.39
N ASN A 126 14.90 9.46 25.48
CA ASN A 126 15.93 9.54 26.51
C ASN A 126 17.29 9.79 25.88
N GLY A 127 17.87 10.96 26.08
CA GLY A 127 19.20 11.29 25.59
C GLY A 127 19.47 12.80 25.57
N LEU A 128 20.74 13.16 25.42
CA LEU A 128 21.14 14.56 25.26
C LEU A 128 20.66 15.08 23.90
N GLU A 129 20.05 16.27 23.87
CA GLU A 129 19.45 16.90 22.67
C GLU A 129 18.28 16.13 22.02
N LEU A 130 17.87 14.99 22.58
CA LEU A 130 16.64 14.30 22.20
C LEU A 130 15.44 14.97 22.87
N ARG A 131 14.37 15.12 22.11
CA ARG A 131 13.09 15.62 22.60
C ARG A 131 12.02 14.58 22.41
N ASP A 132 11.00 14.65 23.24
CA ASP A 132 9.83 13.80 23.11
C ASP A 132 9.18 14.05 21.75
N LEU A 133 8.94 12.97 21.00
CA LEU A 133 8.23 13.04 19.75
C LEU A 133 6.76 13.35 20.00
N LYS A 134 6.16 14.05 19.04
CA LYS A 134 4.72 14.23 18.90
C LYS A 134 4.32 13.70 17.55
N LEU A 135 3.29 12.87 17.55
CA LEU A 135 2.67 12.45 16.30
C LEU A 135 2.07 13.67 15.61
N GLU A 136 2.57 13.99 14.43
CA GLU A 136 2.20 15.20 13.70
C GLU A 136 1.15 14.90 12.63
N ALA A 137 1.43 13.87 11.82
CA ALA A 137 0.61 13.56 10.66
C ALA A 137 0.65 12.07 10.29
N VAL A 138 -0.42 11.64 9.62
CA VAL A 138 -0.45 10.39 8.87
C VAL A 138 -0.81 10.71 7.43
N ARG A 139 0.04 10.26 6.50
CA ARG A 139 -0.14 10.43 5.07
C ARG A 139 -0.38 9.09 4.40
N PHE A 140 -1.38 9.05 3.53
CA PHE A 140 -1.69 7.94 2.64
C PHE A 140 -1.41 8.36 1.20
N GLU A 141 -0.63 7.57 0.47
CA GLU A 141 -0.56 7.64 -0.99
C GLU A 141 -1.18 6.37 -1.56
N ILE A 142 -2.22 6.49 -2.38
CA ILE A 142 -2.95 5.34 -2.92
C ILE A 142 -3.07 5.49 -4.44
N ALA A 143 -2.51 4.53 -5.19
CA ALA A 143 -2.71 4.40 -6.63
C ALA A 143 -3.70 3.27 -6.89
N SER A 144 -4.91 3.63 -7.33
CA SER A 144 -6.01 2.67 -7.48
C SER A 144 -7.06 3.11 -8.50
N HIS A 145 -7.96 2.20 -8.84
CA HIS A 145 -9.12 2.49 -9.68
C HIS A 145 -10.30 1.52 -9.46
N ASP A 146 -11.45 1.91 -10.01
CA ASP A 146 -12.69 1.13 -10.04
C ASP A 146 -12.70 0.13 -11.23
N GLN A 147 -13.68 -0.77 -11.34
CA GLN A 147 -13.73 -1.72 -12.46
C GLN A 147 -14.02 -1.10 -13.85
N GLY A 148 -14.43 0.18 -13.89
CA GLY A 148 -14.65 0.89 -15.14
C GLY A 148 -16.07 0.86 -15.72
N TRP A 149 -17.07 0.44 -14.96
CA TRP A 149 -18.48 0.45 -15.39
C TRP A 149 -19.42 0.48 -14.17
N GLY A 150 -20.68 0.81 -14.41
CA GLY A 150 -21.72 0.85 -13.37
C GLY A 150 -21.86 2.23 -12.72
N GLY A 151 -22.54 2.27 -11.57
CA GLY A 151 -22.90 3.51 -10.88
C GLY A 151 -24.25 4.08 -11.30
N GLU A 152 -24.69 5.10 -10.57
CA GLU A 152 -25.94 5.80 -10.85
C GLU A 152 -25.79 6.76 -12.03
N TRP A 153 -26.90 7.09 -12.68
CA TRP A 153 -26.88 8.04 -13.81
C TRP A 153 -26.30 9.39 -13.37
N GLY A 154 -25.32 9.90 -14.12
CA GLY A 154 -24.64 11.17 -13.82
C GLY A 154 -23.49 11.08 -12.81
N SER A 155 -23.19 9.90 -12.26
CA SER A 155 -22.07 9.71 -11.31
C SER A 155 -20.72 9.37 -11.96
N GLU A 156 -20.70 9.02 -13.24
CA GLU A 156 -19.49 8.58 -13.95
C GLU A 156 -18.33 9.59 -13.82
N GLY A 157 -17.17 9.13 -13.39
CA GLY A 157 -15.98 9.97 -13.21
C GLY A 157 -16.04 10.92 -12.00
N THR A 158 -17.08 10.80 -11.17
CA THR A 158 -17.20 11.48 -9.87
C THR A 158 -16.93 10.50 -8.73
N TYR A 159 -16.92 10.99 -7.48
CA TYR A 159 -16.87 10.15 -6.27
C TYR A 159 -18.24 9.89 -5.65
N SER A 160 -19.28 10.57 -6.14
CA SER A 160 -20.66 10.34 -5.73
C SER A 160 -21.11 8.98 -6.22
N GLY A 161 -21.78 8.18 -5.38
CA GLY A 161 -22.20 6.82 -5.74
C GLY A 161 -21.03 5.83 -5.93
N ALA A 162 -19.83 6.13 -5.41
CA ALA A 162 -18.71 5.20 -5.43
C ALA A 162 -18.99 3.96 -4.58
N PHE A 163 -18.67 2.81 -5.17
CA PHE A 163 -18.88 1.49 -4.56
C PHE A 163 -17.56 0.68 -4.44
N SER A 164 -16.43 1.35 -4.71
CA SER A 164 -15.09 0.92 -4.34
C SER A 164 -14.36 2.08 -3.62
N TRP A 165 -13.74 1.78 -2.48
CA TRP A 165 -13.10 2.79 -1.62
C TRP A 165 -12.11 2.17 -0.63
N PHE A 166 -11.49 3.03 0.18
CA PHE A 166 -10.51 2.68 1.20
C PHE A 166 -10.92 3.17 2.59
N GLU A 167 -10.55 2.39 3.60
CA GLU A 167 -10.78 2.70 5.02
C GLU A 167 -9.52 2.40 5.82
N ALA A 168 -9.34 3.10 6.94
CA ALA A 168 -8.28 2.87 7.90
C ALA A 168 -8.86 2.39 9.23
N THR A 169 -8.18 1.43 9.86
CA THR A 169 -8.43 1.02 11.25
C THR A 169 -7.13 1.00 12.04
N ILE A 170 -7.22 0.99 13.36
CA ILE A 170 -6.08 0.92 14.27
C ILE A 170 -6.05 -0.47 14.88
N LEU A 171 -4.95 -1.21 14.68
CA LEU A 171 -4.70 -2.50 15.33
C LEU A 171 -3.84 -2.25 16.58
N ARG A 172 -4.34 -2.65 17.74
CA ARG A 172 -3.79 -2.34 19.07
C ARG A 172 -3.53 -3.61 19.88
N ARG A 173 -2.46 -3.60 20.66
CA ARG A 173 -2.10 -4.68 21.58
C ARG A 173 -3.08 -4.75 22.74
N LEU A 174 -3.60 -5.94 23.03
CA LEU A 174 -4.43 -6.20 24.20
C LEU A 174 -3.57 -6.30 25.48
N GLY A 175 -4.05 -5.71 26.58
CA GLY A 175 -3.49 -5.88 27.92
C GLY A 175 -2.16 -5.17 28.22
N HIS A 176 -1.39 -4.76 27.21
CA HIS A 176 -0.14 -4.04 27.34
C HIS A 176 0.02 -2.97 26.24
N PRO A 177 -0.70 -1.84 26.33
CA PRO A 177 -0.42 -0.68 25.49
C PRO A 177 0.96 -0.13 25.88
N GLY A 178 1.88 0.00 24.93
CA GLY A 178 3.24 0.45 25.23
C GLY A 178 4.27 0.09 24.18
N VAL A 179 5.51 0.44 24.48
CA VAL A 179 6.65 0.42 23.55
C VAL A 179 7.35 -0.93 23.59
N GLY A 180 7.95 -1.35 22.47
CA GLY A 180 8.70 -2.60 22.40
C GLY A 180 7.81 -3.84 22.32
N VAL A 181 6.51 -3.65 22.05
CA VAL A 181 5.59 -4.74 21.77
C VAL A 181 5.93 -5.33 20.41
N GLU A 182 6.18 -6.65 20.36
CA GLU A 182 6.42 -7.36 19.11
C GLU A 182 5.33 -7.04 18.07
N PRO A 183 5.71 -6.68 16.83
CA PRO A 183 4.74 -6.29 15.82
C PRO A 183 3.71 -7.41 15.57
N PRO A 184 2.47 -7.07 15.21
CA PRO A 184 1.45 -8.06 14.95
C PRO A 184 1.89 -8.96 13.79
N PRO A 185 1.71 -10.29 13.91
CA PRO A 185 2.16 -11.21 12.87
C PRO A 185 1.49 -10.91 11.53
N ASN A 186 2.17 -11.27 10.45
CA ASN A 186 1.54 -11.28 9.12
C ASN A 186 0.60 -12.47 9.05
N ILE A 187 -0.67 -12.27 9.39
CA ILE A 187 -1.71 -13.23 9.03
C ILE A 187 -1.97 -13.05 7.53
N GLY A 188 -1.77 -14.10 6.76
CA GLY A 188 -2.05 -14.08 5.33
C GLY A 188 -3.54 -13.90 5.09
N PRO A 189 -3.96 -13.41 3.91
CA PRO A 189 -5.36 -13.50 3.51
C PRO A 189 -5.69 -14.99 3.34
N GLU A 190 -6.21 -15.62 4.40
CA GLU A 190 -6.90 -16.88 4.25
C GLU A 190 -8.18 -16.63 3.45
N ASP A 191 -8.64 -17.61 2.67
CA ASP A 191 -9.86 -17.51 1.84
C ASP A 191 -11.12 -17.10 2.63
N ASN A 192 -11.05 -17.17 3.97
CA ASN A 192 -12.11 -16.83 4.90
C ASN A 192 -12.05 -15.40 5.45
N TYR A 193 -10.93 -14.67 5.34
CA TYR A 193 -10.81 -13.32 5.90
C TYR A 193 -11.40 -12.27 4.95
N LYS A 194 -12.67 -11.95 5.14
CA LYS A 194 -13.45 -11.08 4.24
C LYS A 194 -13.92 -9.80 4.90
N THR A 195 -13.89 -9.73 6.23
CA THR A 195 -14.37 -8.61 7.03
C THR A 195 -13.40 -8.28 8.16
N PRO A 196 -13.39 -7.06 8.69
CA PRO A 196 -12.57 -6.72 9.85
C PRO A 196 -12.83 -7.63 11.06
N ALA A 197 -14.03 -8.19 11.21
CA ALA A 197 -14.34 -9.14 12.28
C ALA A 197 -13.55 -10.45 12.14
N ASP A 198 -13.37 -10.96 10.92
CA ASP A 198 -12.58 -12.18 10.67
C ASP A 198 -11.11 -11.95 11.04
N TYR A 199 -10.56 -10.79 10.66
CA TYR A 199 -9.20 -10.38 11.03
C TYR A 199 -9.08 -10.16 12.54
N SER A 200 -10.08 -9.55 13.20
CA SER A 200 -10.13 -9.36 14.65
C SER A 200 -10.04 -10.70 15.38
N GLU A 201 -10.83 -11.70 14.99
CA GLU A 201 -10.78 -13.04 15.61
C GLU A 201 -9.39 -13.68 15.46
N ALA A 202 -8.79 -13.58 14.27
CA ALA A 202 -7.46 -14.11 14.01
C ALA A 202 -6.38 -13.41 14.84
N TYR A 203 -6.40 -12.07 14.90
CA TYR A 203 -5.42 -11.29 15.65
C TYR A 203 -5.55 -11.46 17.17
N ARG A 204 -6.76 -11.68 17.71
CA ARG A 204 -6.98 -11.90 19.15
C ARG A 204 -6.18 -13.07 19.69
N ARG A 205 -5.96 -14.12 18.87
CA ARG A 205 -5.14 -15.29 19.22
C ARG A 205 -3.68 -14.92 19.48
N PHE A 206 -3.22 -13.81 18.92
CA PHE A 206 -1.90 -13.25 19.11
C PHE A 206 -1.88 -12.08 20.08
N GLY A 207 -2.99 -11.77 20.76
CA GLY A 207 -3.10 -10.65 21.70
C GLY A 207 -3.25 -9.28 21.02
N TRP A 208 -3.77 -9.23 19.81
CA TRP A 208 -4.03 -7.99 19.06
C TRP A 208 -5.50 -7.87 18.72
N ASP A 209 -6.04 -6.66 18.68
CA ASP A 209 -7.41 -6.42 18.22
C ASP A 209 -7.56 -5.00 17.65
N PHE A 210 -8.63 -4.74 16.91
CA PHE A 210 -8.90 -3.39 16.42
C PHE A 210 -9.39 -2.48 17.55
N ALA A 211 -8.93 -1.23 17.55
CA ALA A 211 -9.37 -0.22 18.49
C ALA A 211 -10.87 0.04 18.37
N THR A 212 -11.53 0.26 19.51
CA THR A 212 -12.96 0.52 19.60
C THR A 212 -13.25 1.86 20.29
N ASP A 213 -14.43 2.40 20.05
CA ASP A 213 -14.99 3.47 20.88
C ASP A 213 -15.40 2.94 22.27
N ASP A 214 -15.91 3.85 23.11
CA ASP A 214 -16.38 3.54 24.47
C ASP A 214 -17.57 2.55 24.51
N ASN A 215 -18.27 2.38 23.39
CA ASN A 215 -19.38 1.44 23.25
C ASN A 215 -18.93 0.08 22.70
N GLY A 216 -17.64 -0.10 22.41
CA GLY A 216 -17.09 -1.33 21.83
C GLY A 216 -17.28 -1.42 20.31
N ASN A 217 -17.68 -0.35 19.63
CA ASN A 217 -17.73 -0.32 18.17
C ASN A 217 -16.33 -0.08 17.62
N MET A 218 -15.92 -0.88 16.63
CA MET A 218 -14.63 -0.71 15.97
C MET A 218 -14.52 0.68 15.32
N LEU A 219 -13.40 1.35 15.56
CA LEU A 219 -13.10 2.64 14.95
C LEU A 219 -12.65 2.45 13.51
N ILE A 220 -13.38 3.07 12.57
CA ILE A 220 -13.11 3.01 11.14
C ILE A 220 -13.14 4.42 10.57
N TRP A 221 -12.11 4.80 9.83
CA TRP A 221 -12.04 6.08 9.14
C TRP A 221 -12.08 5.88 7.63
N PRO A 222 -13.03 6.49 6.90
CA PRO A 222 -12.98 6.55 5.45
C PRO A 222 -11.71 7.26 5.00
N VAL A 223 -10.97 6.70 4.05
CA VAL A 223 -9.73 7.30 3.54
C VAL A 223 -9.97 7.96 2.18
N GLN A 224 -10.34 7.17 1.17
CA GLN A 224 -10.50 7.65 -0.20
C GLN A 224 -11.47 6.76 -0.99
N LYS A 225 -12.37 7.37 -1.75
CA LYS A 225 -13.20 6.69 -2.75
C LYS A 225 -12.51 6.65 -4.11
N ASN A 226 -12.76 5.60 -4.87
CA ASN A 226 -12.43 5.60 -6.30
C ASN A 226 -13.45 6.43 -7.09
N LYS A 227 -13.03 6.92 -8.26
CA LYS A 227 -13.98 7.51 -9.21
C LYS A 227 -14.82 6.41 -9.84
N VAL A 228 -16.13 6.63 -9.90
CA VAL A 228 -17.10 5.70 -10.48
C VAL A 228 -16.76 5.41 -11.94
N ALA A 229 -16.76 4.12 -12.30
CA ALA A 229 -16.64 3.65 -13.67
C ALA A 229 -15.39 4.14 -14.42
N ARG A 230 -14.27 4.30 -13.72
CA ARG A 230 -12.96 4.60 -14.32
C ARG A 230 -12.00 3.42 -14.19
N ARG A 231 -11.30 3.10 -15.29
CA ARG A 231 -10.26 2.04 -15.33
C ARG A 231 -8.85 2.60 -15.20
N GLU A 232 -8.71 3.91 -15.37
CA GLU A 232 -7.45 4.59 -15.29
C GLU A 232 -7.06 4.76 -13.82
N THR A 233 -5.91 4.21 -13.45
CA THR A 233 -5.30 4.37 -12.12
C THR A 233 -5.14 5.84 -11.79
N GLN A 234 -5.60 6.22 -10.60
CA GLN A 234 -5.40 7.55 -10.04
C GLN A 234 -4.60 7.44 -8.76
N THR A 235 -3.53 8.21 -8.69
CA THR A 235 -2.78 8.41 -7.45
C THR A 235 -3.42 9.53 -6.65
N ARG A 236 -3.75 9.24 -5.39
CA ARG A 236 -4.30 10.19 -4.43
C ARG A 236 -3.41 10.26 -3.22
N GLU A 237 -3.25 11.48 -2.73
CA GLU A 237 -2.54 11.78 -1.50
C GLU A 237 -3.53 12.35 -0.49
N ILE A 238 -3.54 11.76 0.70
CA ILE A 238 -4.43 12.12 1.80
C ILE A 238 -3.54 12.34 3.02
N VAL A 239 -3.61 13.51 3.62
CA VAL A 239 -2.82 13.85 4.82
C VAL A 239 -3.80 14.20 5.93
N TRP A 240 -3.68 13.50 7.05
CA TRP A 240 -4.40 13.78 8.29
C TRP A 240 -3.41 14.30 9.31
N MET A 241 -3.63 15.51 9.81
CA MET A 241 -2.78 16.16 10.81
C MET A 241 -3.40 16.01 12.21
N LEU A 242 -2.59 16.09 13.25
CA LEU A 242 -3.09 16.28 14.61
C LEU A 242 -3.70 17.68 14.70
N ASP A 243 -5.02 17.78 14.94
CA ASP A 243 -5.70 19.08 15.07
C ASP A 243 -4.98 19.95 16.12
N GLY A 244 -4.50 21.12 15.69
CA GLY A 244 -4.29 22.25 16.58
C GLY A 244 -5.59 22.57 17.32
N GLY A 245 -5.53 23.23 18.47
CA GLY A 245 -6.66 23.41 19.40
C GLY A 245 -7.88 24.21 18.92
N ASP A 246 -8.19 24.20 17.63
CA ASP A 246 -9.24 24.92 16.94
C ASP A 246 -9.89 24.06 15.83
N GLY A 247 -10.17 22.79 16.14
CA GLY A 247 -11.41 22.12 15.74
C GLY A 247 -11.75 21.97 14.25
N GLU A 248 -10.82 22.22 13.34
CA GLU A 248 -10.98 21.93 11.92
C GLU A 248 -9.73 21.22 11.44
N GLY A 249 -9.82 19.90 11.24
CA GLY A 249 -8.81 19.15 10.49
C GLY A 249 -8.69 19.79 9.11
N HIS A 250 -7.65 20.59 8.91
CA HIS A 250 -7.46 21.33 7.67
C HIS A 250 -7.03 20.35 6.58
N GLN A 251 -7.99 19.88 5.80
CA GLN A 251 -7.73 19.35 4.48
C GLN A 251 -7.10 20.48 3.66
N ALA A 252 -5.84 20.35 3.26
CA ALA A 252 -5.23 21.26 2.31
C ALA A 252 -5.92 21.12 0.93
N GLY A 253 -7.02 21.85 0.76
CA GLY A 253 -7.59 22.26 -0.53
C GLY A 253 -8.40 21.20 -1.31
N SER A 254 -9.73 21.34 -1.31
CA SER A 254 -10.53 21.38 -2.55
C SER A 254 -11.98 21.78 -2.23
N LYS A 255 -12.48 22.83 -2.88
CA LYS A 255 -13.93 23.11 -2.93
C LYS A 255 -14.62 22.06 -3.82
N GLY A 256 -15.01 20.92 -3.26
CA GLY A 256 -15.77 19.86 -3.92
C GLY A 256 -15.64 18.49 -3.24
N ASP A 257 -16.50 17.52 -3.57
CA ASP A 257 -16.34 16.13 -3.13
C ASP A 257 -15.06 15.55 -3.73
N ALA A 258 -13.98 15.51 -2.94
CA ALA A 258 -12.70 14.93 -3.34
C ALA A 258 -12.68 13.39 -3.18
N GLY A 259 -13.76 12.81 -2.63
CA GLY A 259 -13.84 11.40 -2.27
C GLY A 259 -13.02 11.01 -1.04
N SER A 260 -12.27 11.93 -0.44
CA SER A 260 -11.45 11.69 0.75
C SER A 260 -12.27 11.84 2.03
N GLY A 261 -11.96 11.02 3.04
CA GLY A 261 -12.54 11.22 4.38
C GLY A 261 -11.81 12.31 5.17
N SER A 262 -12.49 12.87 6.18
CA SER A 262 -11.97 13.98 6.99
C SER A 262 -10.77 13.59 7.86
N GLY A 263 -10.66 12.31 8.23
CA GLY A 263 -9.65 11.86 9.19
C GLY A 263 -9.85 12.37 10.62
N GLU A 264 -11.01 12.97 10.91
CA GLU A 264 -11.30 13.60 12.19
C GLU A 264 -11.05 12.63 13.35
N GLY A 265 -10.24 13.06 14.32
CA GLY A 265 -9.88 12.27 15.49
C GLY A 265 -8.95 11.07 15.22
N PHE A 266 -8.58 10.76 13.98
CA PHE A 266 -7.73 9.60 13.66
C PHE A 266 -6.36 9.71 14.32
N VAL A 267 -5.64 10.82 14.07
CA VAL A 267 -4.29 11.03 14.59
C VAL A 267 -4.30 11.07 16.13
N ARG A 268 -5.35 11.65 16.72
CA ARG A 268 -5.55 11.71 18.18
C ARG A 268 -5.83 10.33 18.79
N ALA A 269 -6.44 9.41 18.04
CA ALA A 269 -6.77 8.08 18.52
C ALA A 269 -5.56 7.12 18.57
N LEU A 270 -4.48 7.44 17.83
CA LEU A 270 -3.26 6.64 17.79
C LEU A 270 -2.46 6.72 19.09
N GLN A 271 -1.91 5.57 19.48
CA GLN A 271 -1.07 5.40 20.66
C GLN A 271 0.26 4.73 20.29
N PRO A 272 1.33 4.94 21.08
CA PRO A 272 2.57 4.17 20.93
C PRO A 272 2.29 2.66 20.89
N GLY A 273 2.89 1.98 19.90
CA GLY A 273 2.71 0.55 19.69
C GLY A 273 1.56 0.16 18.76
N ASP A 274 0.66 1.08 18.40
CA ASP A 274 -0.43 0.82 17.44
C ASP A 274 0.10 0.56 16.02
N VAL A 275 -0.69 -0.13 15.21
CA VAL A 275 -0.42 -0.32 13.77
C VAL A 275 -1.63 0.12 12.95
N ILE A 276 -1.40 0.96 11.96
CA ILE A 276 -2.45 1.42 11.04
C ILE A 276 -2.72 0.33 10.00
N CYS A 277 -3.98 -0.05 9.79
CA CYS A 277 -4.38 -0.99 8.75
C CYS A 277 -5.18 -0.27 7.67
N LEU A 278 -4.72 -0.33 6.42
CA LEU A 278 -5.42 0.20 5.25
C LEU A 278 -6.17 -0.92 4.53
N TRP A 279 -7.45 -0.71 4.31
CA TRP A 279 -8.37 -1.65 3.69
C TRP A 279 -8.83 -1.15 2.34
N ALA A 280 -8.86 -2.02 1.34
CA ALA A 280 -9.60 -1.80 0.10
C ALA A 280 -10.96 -2.49 0.19
N ARG A 281 -11.98 -1.83 -0.35
CA ARG A 281 -13.37 -2.31 -0.36
C ARG A 281 -13.98 -2.24 -1.74
N ALA A 282 -14.86 -3.20 -2.00
CA ALA A 282 -15.86 -3.18 -3.06
C ALA A 282 -17.15 -3.80 -2.49
N ILE A 283 -18.32 -3.19 -2.75
CA ILE A 283 -19.55 -3.62 -2.05
C ILE A 283 -20.42 -4.59 -2.84
N TYR A 284 -20.72 -4.34 -4.12
CA TYR A 284 -21.70 -5.13 -4.87
C TYR A 284 -21.08 -6.26 -5.69
N PRO A 285 -21.80 -7.39 -5.88
CA PRO A 285 -21.32 -8.47 -6.74
C PRO A 285 -20.86 -7.97 -8.11
N GLY A 286 -19.62 -8.29 -8.48
CA GLY A 286 -19.01 -7.84 -9.74
C GLY A 286 -18.30 -6.48 -9.68
N TRP A 287 -18.45 -5.71 -8.60
CA TRP A 287 -17.56 -4.56 -8.33
C TRP A 287 -16.19 -5.04 -7.87
N ALA A 288 -15.17 -4.28 -8.26
CA ALA A 288 -13.81 -4.55 -7.87
C ALA A 288 -13.05 -3.25 -7.60
N ASN A 289 -12.15 -3.30 -6.63
CA ASN A 289 -11.19 -2.24 -6.36
C ASN A 289 -9.79 -2.78 -6.70
N PHE A 290 -9.10 -2.08 -7.59
CA PHE A 290 -7.77 -2.42 -8.07
C PHE A 290 -6.76 -1.48 -7.45
N VAL A 291 -5.71 -2.03 -6.84
CA VAL A 291 -4.68 -1.30 -6.10
C VAL A 291 -3.32 -1.64 -6.68
N GLU A 292 -2.66 -0.63 -7.24
CA GLU A 292 -1.32 -0.75 -7.81
C GLU A 292 -0.24 -0.38 -6.79
N LYS A 293 -0.54 0.58 -5.91
CA LYS A 293 0.39 1.05 -4.88
C LYS A 293 -0.40 1.58 -3.68
N ALA A 294 0.11 1.34 -2.49
CA ALA A 294 -0.31 2.06 -1.29
C ALA A 294 0.91 2.42 -0.43
N VAL A 295 0.90 3.57 0.22
CA VAL A 295 1.93 4.01 1.17
C VAL A 295 1.23 4.52 2.41
N ILE A 296 1.73 4.13 3.58
CA ILE A 296 1.41 4.78 4.85
C ILE A 296 2.70 5.41 5.36
N GLU A 297 2.66 6.70 5.58
CA GLU A 297 3.72 7.51 6.17
C GLU A 297 3.20 8.10 7.49
N VAL A 298 4.00 7.97 8.55
CA VAL A 298 3.72 8.52 9.87
C VAL A 298 4.82 9.51 10.20
N ALA A 299 4.47 10.79 10.32
CA ALA A 299 5.41 11.87 10.59
C ALA A 299 5.35 12.29 12.07
N TYR A 300 6.52 12.61 12.62
CA TYR A 300 6.67 13.06 13.99
C TYR A 300 7.48 14.37 14.05
N SER A 301 7.03 15.27 14.92
CA SER A 301 7.78 16.45 15.34
C SER A 301 8.42 16.22 16.71
N ASP A 302 9.44 16.98 17.06
CA ASP A 302 10.16 16.90 18.35
C ASP A 302 10.19 18.24 19.11
#